data_AF-A0A353NKI7-F1
#
_entry.id   AF-A0A353NKI7-F1
#
_cell.length_a   1.000
_cell.length_b   1.000
_cell.length_c   1.000
_cell.angle_alpha   90.00
_cell.angle_beta   90.00
_cell.angle_gamma   90.00
#
_symmetry.space_group_name_H-M   'P 1'
#
loop_
_entity.id
_entity.type
_entity.pdbx_description
1 polymer ?
#
loop_
_entity_poly.entity_id
_entity_poly.type
_entity_poly.pdbx_seq_one_letter_code
_entity_poly.pdbx_strand_id
1 'polypeptide(L)'
;MADLNPQHMIEEIQDNIKTGDLLKGQLVLAHIRDVDLKTRNRLIYYLTRADAEFSVPLFIYLLKHQAEVAEEMPIIRETMLSILLAYPDKLIAFLGSPTIEDKSELIRLVGELRLEEATSVLLELIAASEDDAEILNIIESLGLIGDPEAINTLTDYLYAASRELIIAAVQALGQVGTPSAMHRLAERMGTDNEIDYLILSIFSQVQDQISLEKLNDTLRSHYAHMRTFAKTELVRIGPKAVPILIENLLHDDPDLRIHTMNVLGDIGDESAVIPIRKLLSNEPKSANVRFAAYEALALLPLKKGAYTLTAGLTDPEDHVCIAAARASDRNFSSILGAGTKNLLRGPEKEARHIAKIIVNAQVDNVFLFLADDEVFVELALIYLPHTHKDIRDHYHKLLVQAGKNDFAKKITGEEEQGVRPKVVAVDDSRMILNIYKATLHELGYDPVLFEFPASAVEWLRTEKPMMVLTDLNMPEMTGIQLSEKIREKYDAKILPIIMVTTQNESQDNDAALAAGVNSILHKPFNAKSLGAAMDKILKG
;
A
#
# COMPACT_ATOMS: atom_id res chain seq x y z
N MET A 1 -30.19 -21.22 56.65
CA MET A 1 -29.40 -20.02 56.33
C MET A 1 -29.90 -18.94 57.27
N ALA A 2 -29.03 -18.31 58.06
CA ALA A 2 -29.46 -17.22 58.92
C ALA A 2 -30.02 -16.11 58.03
N ASP A 3 -31.20 -15.56 58.37
CA ASP A 3 -31.77 -14.43 57.64
C ASP A 3 -30.76 -13.29 57.65
N LEU A 4 -30.24 -12.95 56.48
CA LEU A 4 -29.38 -11.78 56.28
C LEU A 4 -30.20 -10.55 56.68
N ASN A 5 -29.78 -9.86 57.75
CA ASN A 5 -30.45 -8.66 58.22
C ASN A 5 -29.88 -7.44 57.45
N PRO A 6 -30.65 -6.81 56.53
CA PRO A 6 -30.15 -5.71 55.70
C PRO A 6 -29.71 -4.49 56.52
N GLN A 7 -30.32 -4.28 57.69
CA GLN A 7 -29.96 -3.16 58.57
C GLN A 7 -28.62 -3.41 59.25
N HIS A 8 -28.33 -4.65 59.67
CA HIS A 8 -27.03 -5.00 60.23
C HIS A 8 -25.91 -4.87 59.18
N MET A 9 -26.17 -5.22 57.91
CA MET A 9 -25.17 -5.03 56.84
C MET A 9 -24.79 -3.55 56.65
N ILE A 10 -25.79 -2.66 56.70
CA ILE A 10 -25.56 -1.22 56.60
C ILE A 10 -24.74 -0.72 57.79
N GLU A 11 -25.11 -1.10 59.00
CA GLU A 11 -24.38 -0.72 60.23
C GLU A 11 -22.94 -1.24 60.20
N GLU A 12 -22.73 -2.49 59.78
CA GLU A 12 -21.40 -3.10 59.68
C GLU A 12 -20.53 -2.37 58.63
N ILE A 13 -21.07 -2.01 57.45
CA ILE A 13 -20.30 -1.18 56.49
C ILE A 13 -19.96 0.19 57.06
N GLN A 14 -20.88 0.83 57.77
CA GLN A 14 -20.60 2.13 58.39
C GLN A 14 -19.51 2.04 59.44
N ASP A 15 -19.47 0.95 60.21
CA ASP A 15 -18.43 0.73 61.21
C ASP A 15 -17.10 0.34 60.57
N ASN A 16 -17.12 -0.49 59.52
CA ASN A 16 -15.92 -0.84 58.75
C ASN A 16 -15.28 0.39 58.08
N ILE A 17 -16.07 1.36 57.60
CA ILE A 17 -15.56 2.64 57.09
C ILE A 17 -14.80 3.41 58.18
N LYS A 18 -15.28 3.38 59.43
CA LYS A 18 -14.61 4.09 60.55
C LYS A 18 -13.34 3.36 60.99
N THR A 19 -13.33 2.04 60.95
CA THR A 19 -12.20 1.22 61.41
C THR A 19 -11.16 0.94 60.32
N GLY A 20 -11.52 1.11 59.04
CA GLY A 20 -10.69 0.74 57.90
C GLY A 20 -10.63 -0.77 57.62
N ASP A 21 -11.56 -1.57 58.17
CA ASP A 21 -11.53 -3.03 58.06
C ASP A 21 -12.02 -3.51 56.67
N LEU A 22 -11.10 -3.58 55.72
CA LEU A 22 -11.36 -4.00 54.34
C LEU A 22 -11.90 -5.43 54.25
N LEU A 23 -11.39 -6.36 55.06
CA LEU A 23 -11.79 -7.77 55.01
C LEU A 23 -13.24 -7.93 55.45
N LYS A 24 -13.64 -7.28 56.55
CA LYS A 24 -15.06 -7.26 56.95
C LYS A 24 -15.93 -6.54 55.93
N GLY A 25 -15.42 -5.46 55.34
CA GLY A 25 -16.09 -4.78 54.22
C GLY A 25 -16.42 -5.75 53.09
N GLN A 26 -15.44 -6.53 52.62
CA GLN A 26 -15.61 -7.55 51.59
C GLN A 26 -16.61 -8.63 52.01
N LEU A 27 -16.55 -9.12 53.25
CA LEU A 27 -17.49 -10.13 53.76
C LEU A 27 -18.94 -9.64 53.75
N VAL A 28 -19.18 -8.37 54.09
CA VAL A 28 -20.52 -7.79 53.99
C VAL A 28 -20.94 -7.69 52.52
N LEU A 29 -20.05 -7.22 51.65
CA LEU A 29 -20.34 -7.04 50.23
C LEU A 29 -20.46 -8.36 49.45
N ALA A 30 -19.94 -9.47 49.96
CA ALA A 30 -20.12 -10.80 49.38
C ALA A 30 -21.60 -11.20 49.26
N HIS A 31 -22.45 -10.66 50.14
CA HIS A 31 -23.89 -10.91 50.19
C HIS A 31 -24.73 -9.78 49.59
N ILE A 32 -24.12 -8.84 48.86
CA ILE A 32 -24.83 -7.67 48.31
C ILE A 32 -25.95 -8.05 47.32
N ARG A 33 -25.83 -9.20 46.64
CA ARG A 33 -26.87 -9.74 45.75
C ARG A 33 -28.12 -10.18 46.51
N ASP A 34 -27.96 -10.63 47.75
CA ASP A 34 -29.01 -11.25 48.57
C ASP A 34 -29.96 -10.22 49.20
N VAL A 35 -29.67 -8.92 49.08
CA VAL A 35 -30.49 -7.84 49.62
C VAL A 35 -31.23 -7.04 48.54
N ASP A 36 -32.29 -6.34 48.96
CA ASP A 36 -33.11 -5.53 48.07
C ASP A 36 -32.33 -4.33 47.49
N LEU A 37 -32.81 -3.81 46.35
CA LEU A 37 -32.17 -2.68 45.65
C LEU A 37 -32.00 -1.44 46.54
N LYS A 38 -32.95 -1.21 47.47
CA LYS A 38 -32.88 -0.10 48.42
C LYS A 38 -31.68 -0.25 49.35
N THR A 39 -31.42 -1.44 49.86
CA THR A 39 -30.26 -1.75 50.70
C THR A 39 -28.98 -1.64 49.89
N ARG A 40 -28.93 -2.22 48.67
CA ARG A 40 -27.76 -2.09 47.77
C ARG A 40 -27.40 -0.62 47.53
N ASN A 41 -28.38 0.21 47.18
CA ASN A 41 -28.19 1.65 46.99
C ASN A 41 -27.62 2.34 48.23
N ARG A 42 -28.07 1.96 49.44
CA ARG A 42 -27.54 2.53 50.69
C ARG A 42 -26.11 2.08 50.96
N LEU A 43 -25.79 0.80 50.75
CA LEU A 43 -24.43 0.27 50.92
C LEU A 43 -23.46 1.01 49.98
N ILE A 44 -23.79 1.10 48.70
CA ILE A 44 -22.97 1.82 47.72
C ILE A 44 -22.87 3.31 48.07
N TYR A 45 -23.97 3.97 48.46
CA TYR A 45 -23.93 5.37 48.90
C TYR A 45 -22.96 5.64 50.06
N TYR A 46 -22.80 4.71 51.01
CA TYR A 46 -21.81 4.86 52.06
C TYR A 46 -20.39 4.66 51.53
N LEU A 47 -20.17 3.67 50.65
CA LEU A 47 -18.87 3.46 50.01
C LEU A 47 -18.43 4.67 49.17
N THR A 48 -19.33 5.31 48.42
CA THR A 48 -18.99 6.49 47.60
C THR A 48 -18.57 7.71 48.43
N ARG A 49 -18.82 7.71 49.74
CA ARG A 49 -18.45 8.80 50.67
C ARG A 49 -17.32 8.41 51.60
N ALA A 50 -16.87 7.15 51.57
CA ALA A 50 -15.69 6.72 52.29
C ALA A 50 -14.43 7.29 51.63
N ASP A 51 -13.31 7.23 52.34
CA ASP A 51 -12.02 7.60 51.76
C ASP A 51 -11.63 6.62 50.64
N ALA A 52 -10.68 7.04 49.79
CA ALA A 52 -10.23 6.24 48.66
C ALA A 52 -9.57 4.91 49.08
N GLU A 53 -8.87 4.85 50.23
CA GLU A 53 -8.16 3.65 50.69
C GLU A 53 -9.13 2.55 51.11
N PHE A 54 -10.31 2.94 51.60
CA PHE A 54 -11.39 2.00 51.90
C PHE A 54 -12.27 1.69 50.68
N SER A 55 -12.68 2.72 49.92
CA SER A 55 -13.69 2.57 48.87
C SER A 55 -13.16 1.87 47.61
N VAL A 56 -11.97 2.20 47.13
CA VAL A 56 -11.43 1.68 45.87
C VAL A 56 -11.24 0.16 45.90
N PRO A 57 -10.56 -0.44 46.92
CA PRO A 57 -10.42 -1.90 46.96
C PRO A 57 -11.77 -2.63 47.01
N LEU A 58 -12.77 -2.05 47.65
CA LEU A 58 -14.12 -2.64 47.72
C LEU A 58 -14.89 -2.49 46.41
N PHE A 59 -14.72 -1.39 45.67
CA PHE A 59 -15.27 -1.26 44.32
C PHE A 59 -14.63 -2.25 43.35
N ILE A 60 -13.31 -2.47 43.43
CA ILE A 60 -12.62 -3.50 42.64
C ILE A 60 -13.15 -4.88 42.99
N TYR A 61 -13.29 -5.19 44.29
CA TYR A 61 -13.88 -6.44 44.75
C TYR A 61 -15.29 -6.66 44.16
N LEU A 62 -16.14 -5.63 44.20
CA LEU A 62 -17.49 -5.69 43.63
C LEU A 62 -17.47 -5.91 42.11
N LEU A 63 -16.58 -5.24 41.38
CA LEU A 63 -16.43 -5.42 39.94
C LEU A 63 -16.03 -6.85 39.58
N LYS A 64 -15.14 -7.47 40.37
CA LYS A 64 -14.65 -8.84 40.12
C LYS A 64 -15.62 -9.93 40.56
N HIS A 65 -16.09 -9.86 41.81
CA HIS A 65 -16.87 -10.96 42.41
C HIS A 65 -18.38 -10.73 42.33
N GLN A 66 -18.82 -9.50 42.10
CA GLN A 66 -20.24 -9.11 42.06
C GLN A 66 -20.61 -8.45 40.71
N ALA A 67 -20.11 -9.00 39.61
CA ALA A 67 -20.24 -8.43 38.26
C ALA A 67 -21.68 -8.03 37.86
N GLU A 68 -22.68 -8.87 38.15
CA GLU A 68 -24.11 -8.55 37.87
C GLU A 68 -24.57 -7.28 38.63
N VAL A 69 -24.17 -7.13 39.90
CA VAL A 69 -24.51 -5.95 40.69
C VAL A 69 -23.77 -4.72 40.19
N ALA A 70 -22.51 -4.90 39.77
CA ALA A 70 -21.73 -3.82 39.18
C ALA A 70 -22.30 -3.35 37.83
N GLU A 71 -22.89 -4.26 37.05
CA GLU A 71 -23.59 -3.93 35.79
C GLU A 71 -24.92 -3.22 36.05
N GLU A 72 -25.70 -3.67 37.04
CA GLU A 72 -26.94 -3.00 37.48
C GLU A 72 -26.69 -1.61 38.09
N MET A 73 -25.48 -1.37 38.62
CA MET A 73 -25.13 -0.16 39.36
C MET A 73 -23.87 0.53 38.79
N PRO A 74 -23.98 1.24 37.64
CA PRO A 74 -22.86 1.92 36.99
C PRO A 74 -22.06 2.86 37.90
N ILE A 75 -22.74 3.43 38.90
CA ILE A 75 -22.14 4.31 39.92
C ILE A 75 -20.92 3.70 40.62
N ILE A 76 -20.83 2.36 40.72
CA ILE A 76 -19.67 1.66 41.30
C ILE A 76 -18.43 1.95 40.47
N ARG A 77 -18.48 1.67 39.16
CA ARG A 77 -17.37 1.91 38.24
C ARG A 77 -17.11 3.41 38.09
N GLU A 78 -18.16 4.21 37.87
CA GLU A 78 -18.04 5.67 37.67
C GLU A 78 -17.40 6.36 38.88
N THR A 79 -17.78 6.00 40.10
CA THR A 79 -17.21 6.60 41.31
C THR A 79 -15.76 6.16 41.50
N MET A 80 -15.46 4.88 41.29
CA MET A 80 -14.08 4.38 41.37
C MET A 80 -13.18 5.12 40.39
N LEU A 81 -13.58 5.22 39.12
CA LEU A 81 -12.85 5.97 38.11
C LEU A 81 -12.72 7.44 38.48
N SER A 82 -13.81 8.09 38.92
CA SER A 82 -13.77 9.50 39.36
C SER A 82 -12.79 9.74 40.51
N ILE A 83 -12.69 8.81 41.47
CA ILE A 83 -11.73 8.90 42.58
C ILE A 83 -10.31 8.76 42.05
N LEU A 84 -10.04 7.74 41.22
CA LEU A 84 -8.70 7.46 40.71
C LEU A 84 -8.20 8.57 39.77
N LEU A 85 -9.09 9.15 38.97
CA LEU A 85 -8.81 10.33 38.14
C LEU A 85 -8.47 11.57 38.98
N ALA A 86 -9.11 11.73 40.14
CA ALA A 86 -8.84 12.85 41.04
C ALA A 86 -7.53 12.68 41.84
N TYR A 87 -7.05 11.45 42.02
CA TYR A 87 -5.88 11.13 42.83
C TYR A 87 -4.95 10.09 42.14
N PRO A 88 -4.20 10.48 41.10
CA PRO A 88 -3.30 9.57 40.36
C PRO A 88 -2.25 8.87 41.23
N ASP A 89 -1.70 9.54 42.25
CA ASP A 89 -0.74 8.92 43.18
C ASP A 89 -1.33 7.69 43.89
N LYS A 90 -2.63 7.73 44.20
CA LYS A 90 -3.32 6.60 44.83
C LYS A 90 -3.52 5.46 43.83
N LEU A 91 -3.77 5.76 42.56
CA LEU A 91 -3.85 4.74 41.51
C LEU A 91 -2.55 3.93 41.42
N ILE A 92 -1.40 4.59 41.42
CA ILE A 92 -0.08 3.93 41.40
C ILE A 92 0.12 3.10 42.69
N ALA A 93 -0.22 3.65 43.86
CA ALA A 93 -0.13 2.92 45.12
C ALA A 93 -1.02 1.66 45.14
N PHE A 94 -2.25 1.74 44.59
CA PHE A 94 -3.16 0.61 44.48
C PHE A 94 -2.66 -0.43 43.47
N LEU A 95 -2.06 0.00 42.36
CA LEU A 95 -1.45 -0.90 41.38
C LEU A 95 -0.33 -1.75 42.01
N GLY A 96 0.50 -1.15 42.87
CA GLY A 96 1.54 -1.86 43.62
C GLY A 96 1.02 -2.66 44.82
N SER A 97 -0.26 -2.54 45.19
CA SER A 97 -0.78 -3.17 46.39
C SER A 97 -0.93 -4.69 46.23
N PRO A 98 -0.50 -5.51 47.20
CA PRO A 98 -0.78 -6.94 47.24
C PRO A 98 -2.21 -7.26 47.70
N THR A 99 -2.94 -6.28 48.26
CA THR A 99 -4.32 -6.48 48.75
C THR A 99 -5.37 -6.43 47.63
N ILE A 100 -4.98 -5.92 46.45
CA ILE A 100 -5.84 -5.83 45.28
C ILE A 100 -5.49 -6.99 44.37
N GLU A 101 -6.38 -7.98 44.31
CA GLU A 101 -6.19 -9.20 43.51
C GLU A 101 -6.36 -8.93 42.01
N ASP A 102 -7.43 -8.22 41.60
CA ASP A 102 -7.67 -7.90 40.18
C ASP A 102 -7.22 -6.47 39.88
N LYS A 103 -6.12 -6.35 39.13
CA LYS A 103 -5.51 -5.08 38.75
C LYS A 103 -5.91 -4.61 37.35
N SER A 104 -6.75 -5.35 36.63
CA SER A 104 -7.04 -5.13 35.20
C SER A 104 -7.51 -3.70 34.91
N GLU A 105 -8.46 -3.19 35.70
CA GLU A 105 -9.00 -1.84 35.50
C GLU A 105 -7.98 -0.75 35.90
N LEU A 106 -7.13 -1.02 36.90
CA LEU A 106 -6.07 -0.09 37.31
C LEU A 106 -5.00 0.02 36.23
N ILE A 107 -4.57 -1.12 35.67
CA ILE A 107 -3.60 -1.20 34.57
C ILE A 107 -4.11 -0.39 33.37
N ARG A 108 -5.36 -0.64 32.94
CA ARG A 108 -5.98 0.08 31.83
C ARG A 108 -6.02 1.59 32.09
N LEU A 109 -6.47 1.99 33.27
CA LEU A 109 -6.60 3.41 33.61
C LEU A 109 -5.24 4.12 33.63
N VAL A 110 -4.20 3.47 34.14
CA VAL A 110 -2.82 3.99 34.09
C VAL A 110 -2.37 4.22 32.65
N GLY A 111 -2.64 3.27 31.74
CA GLY A 111 -2.36 3.40 30.31
C GLY A 111 -3.11 4.57 29.67
N GLU A 112 -4.42 4.63 29.86
CA GLU A 112 -5.28 5.69 29.31
C GLU A 112 -4.88 7.09 29.80
N LEU A 113 -4.43 7.21 31.04
CA LEU A 113 -3.94 8.46 31.64
C LEU A 113 -2.48 8.77 31.33
N ARG A 114 -1.75 7.83 30.72
CA ARG A 114 -0.34 7.95 30.34
C ARG A 114 0.55 8.34 31.53
N LEU A 115 0.36 7.67 32.66
CA LEU A 115 1.12 7.95 33.89
C LEU A 115 2.50 7.29 33.81
N GLU A 116 3.53 8.06 33.45
CA GLU A 116 4.93 7.60 33.35
C GLU A 116 5.45 7.06 34.70
N GLU A 117 4.99 7.61 35.83
CA GLU A 117 5.41 7.17 37.17
C GLU A 117 4.95 5.73 37.51
N ALA A 118 4.03 5.17 36.72
CA ALA A 118 3.57 3.79 36.88
C ALA A 118 4.37 2.77 36.06
N THR A 119 5.25 3.21 35.14
CA THR A 119 6.01 2.32 34.24
C THR A 119 6.75 1.24 35.01
N SER A 120 7.55 1.61 36.02
CA SER A 120 8.33 0.63 36.80
C SER A 120 7.44 -0.39 37.51
N VAL A 121 6.27 0.01 38.01
CA VAL A 121 5.31 -0.91 38.65
C VAL A 121 4.72 -1.89 37.64
N LEU A 122 4.38 -1.42 36.43
CA LEU A 122 3.90 -2.30 35.35
C LEU A 122 4.97 -3.29 34.88
N LEU A 123 6.24 -2.86 34.83
CA LEU A 123 7.37 -3.73 34.50
C LEU A 123 7.61 -4.83 35.57
N GLU A 124 7.37 -4.53 36.84
CA GLU A 124 7.40 -5.54 37.90
C GLU A 124 6.22 -6.52 37.77
N LEU A 125 5.01 -6.03 37.46
CA LEU A 125 3.82 -6.86 37.30
C LEU A 125 3.93 -7.82 36.12
N ILE A 126 4.38 -7.35 34.96
CA ILE A 126 4.51 -8.19 33.77
C ILE A 126 5.60 -9.26 33.95
N ALA A 127 6.64 -8.99 34.75
CA ALA A 127 7.67 -9.97 35.08
C ALA A 127 7.19 -11.06 36.06
N ALA A 128 6.13 -10.79 36.83
CA ALA A 128 5.57 -11.70 37.81
C ALA A 128 4.34 -12.47 37.30
N SER A 129 3.74 -12.06 36.18
CA SER A 129 2.53 -12.68 35.63
C SER A 129 2.86 -13.83 34.68
N GLU A 130 2.05 -14.88 34.74
CA GLU A 130 2.02 -16.00 33.78
C GLU A 130 0.70 -16.01 32.97
N ASP A 131 -0.19 -15.04 33.21
CA ASP A 131 -1.48 -14.94 32.53
C ASP A 131 -1.38 -14.05 31.29
N ASP A 132 -1.48 -14.65 30.11
CA ASP A 132 -1.43 -13.96 28.81
C ASP A 132 -2.43 -12.79 28.74
N ALA A 133 -3.61 -12.88 29.37
CA ALA A 133 -4.60 -11.80 29.34
C ALA A 133 -4.16 -10.59 30.18
N GLU A 134 -3.52 -10.82 31.33
CA GLU A 134 -2.95 -9.75 32.15
C GLU A 134 -1.73 -9.14 31.47
N ILE A 135 -0.82 -9.97 30.94
CA ILE A 135 0.35 -9.54 30.18
C ILE A 135 -0.07 -8.66 28.99
N LEU A 136 -1.08 -9.07 28.23
CA LEU A 136 -1.63 -8.30 27.12
C LEU A 136 -2.07 -6.90 27.56
N ASN A 137 -2.88 -6.81 28.62
CA ASN A 137 -3.34 -5.53 29.16
C ASN A 137 -2.17 -4.63 29.61
N ILE A 138 -1.11 -5.22 30.18
CA ILE A 138 0.08 -4.47 30.60
C ILE A 138 0.85 -3.96 29.39
N ILE A 139 1.07 -4.78 28.36
CA ILE A 139 1.75 -4.39 27.12
C ILE A 139 1.03 -3.22 26.45
N GLU A 140 -0.29 -3.32 26.29
CA GLU A 140 -1.11 -2.24 25.71
C GLU A 140 -1.01 -0.95 26.53
N SER A 141 -1.05 -1.06 27.86
CA SER A 141 -0.95 0.08 28.76
C SER A 141 0.42 0.75 28.72
N LEU A 142 1.51 -0.04 28.69
CA LEU A 142 2.88 0.46 28.51
C LEU A 142 3.04 1.19 27.16
N GLY A 143 2.42 0.67 26.10
CA GLY A 143 2.37 1.33 24.80
C GLY A 143 1.69 2.70 24.86
N LEU A 144 0.53 2.79 25.53
CA LEU A 144 -0.21 4.04 25.68
C LEU A 144 0.55 5.08 26.51
N ILE A 145 1.25 4.65 27.56
CA ILE A 145 2.14 5.52 28.35
C ILE A 145 3.25 6.07 27.46
N GLY A 146 3.90 5.22 26.66
CA GLY A 146 4.93 5.64 25.73
C GLY A 146 6.31 5.87 26.36
N ASP A 147 6.54 5.38 27.59
CA ASP A 147 7.79 5.53 28.31
C ASP A 147 8.91 4.66 27.70
N PRO A 148 10.07 5.23 27.31
CA PRO A 148 11.20 4.49 26.78
C PRO A 148 11.76 3.41 27.70
N GLU A 149 11.54 3.48 29.02
CA GLU A 149 11.99 2.43 29.96
C GLU A 149 11.40 1.06 29.61
N ALA A 150 10.19 1.03 29.04
CA ALA A 150 9.47 -0.19 28.70
C ALA A 150 10.01 -0.90 27.44
N ILE A 151 10.86 -0.25 26.63
CA ILE A 151 11.27 -0.75 25.31
C ILE A 151 11.90 -2.14 25.40
N ASN A 152 12.79 -2.38 26.37
CA ASN A 152 13.47 -3.67 26.48
C ASN A 152 12.50 -4.80 26.77
N THR A 153 11.59 -4.60 27.73
CA THR A 153 10.56 -5.59 28.07
C THR A 153 9.59 -5.82 26.91
N LEU A 154 9.12 -4.75 26.26
CA LEU A 154 8.26 -4.87 25.07
C LEU A 154 8.97 -5.61 23.92
N THR A 155 10.28 -5.46 23.79
CA THR A 155 11.09 -6.16 22.78
C THR A 155 11.09 -7.67 23.01
N ASP A 156 11.13 -8.14 24.25
CA ASP A 156 11.10 -9.57 24.56
C ASP A 156 9.81 -10.22 24.05
N TYR A 157 8.69 -9.49 24.10
CA TYR A 157 7.39 -9.95 23.61
C TYR A 157 7.22 -9.94 22.08
N LEU A 158 8.15 -9.35 21.32
CA LEU A 158 8.17 -9.50 19.86
C LEU A 158 8.40 -10.96 19.41
N TYR A 159 8.92 -11.79 20.31
CA TYR A 159 9.24 -13.20 20.09
C TYR A 159 8.44 -14.14 21.00
N ALA A 160 7.31 -13.66 21.55
CA ALA A 160 6.41 -14.47 22.36
C ALA A 160 5.81 -15.65 21.58
N ALA A 161 5.33 -16.68 22.28
CA ALA A 161 4.63 -17.80 21.66
C ALA A 161 3.22 -17.44 21.20
N SER A 162 2.55 -16.51 21.91
CA SER A 162 1.23 -16.03 21.57
C SER A 162 1.29 -14.93 20.51
N ARG A 163 0.53 -15.13 19.43
CA ARG A 163 0.43 -14.14 18.34
C ARG A 163 -0.21 -12.83 18.80
N GLU A 164 -1.15 -12.90 19.73
CA GLU A 164 -1.81 -11.71 20.29
C GLU A 164 -0.79 -10.83 21.03
N LEU A 165 0.09 -11.44 21.82
CA LEU A 165 1.16 -10.73 22.53
C LEU A 165 2.18 -10.10 21.56
N ILE A 166 2.53 -10.79 20.47
CA ILE A 166 3.43 -10.22 19.45
C ILE A 166 2.80 -8.96 18.83
N ILE A 167 1.52 -9.04 18.43
CA ILE A 167 0.83 -7.90 17.81
C ILE A 167 0.76 -6.72 18.78
N ALA A 168 0.40 -6.98 20.05
CA ALA A 168 0.35 -5.96 21.08
C ALA A 168 1.73 -5.32 21.32
N ALA A 169 2.80 -6.12 21.38
CA ALA A 169 4.16 -5.61 21.54
C ALA A 169 4.61 -4.74 20.36
N VAL A 170 4.28 -5.16 19.13
CA VAL A 170 4.55 -4.36 17.92
C VAL A 170 3.84 -3.02 17.98
N GLN A 171 2.54 -3.02 18.32
CA GLN A 171 1.75 -1.80 18.45
C GLN A 171 2.24 -0.91 19.58
N ALA A 172 2.56 -1.47 20.74
CA ALA A 172 3.07 -0.74 21.89
C ALA A 172 4.41 -0.05 21.59
N LEU A 173 5.36 -0.75 20.96
CA LEU A 173 6.61 -0.12 20.49
C LEU A 173 6.35 0.96 19.44
N GLY A 174 5.35 0.75 18.57
CA GLY A 174 4.85 1.77 17.64
C GLY A 174 4.37 3.03 18.34
N GLN A 175 3.61 2.89 19.43
CA GLN A 175 3.09 3.99 20.23
C GLN A 175 4.19 4.70 21.02
N VAL A 176 5.18 3.97 21.55
CA VAL A 176 6.38 4.55 22.17
C VAL A 176 7.12 5.44 21.18
N GLY A 177 7.21 5.04 19.90
CA GLY A 177 7.57 5.92 18.79
C GLY A 177 9.00 6.50 18.83
N THR A 178 9.88 5.98 19.69
CA THR A 178 11.28 6.41 19.76
C THR A 178 12.14 5.73 18.68
N PRO A 179 13.28 6.33 18.26
CA PRO A 179 14.19 5.68 17.32
C PRO A 179 14.66 4.30 17.79
N SER A 180 14.87 4.12 19.10
CA SER A 180 15.20 2.82 19.68
C SER A 180 14.08 1.80 19.50
N ALA A 181 12.82 2.18 19.74
CA ALA A 181 11.67 1.32 19.49
C ALA A 181 11.54 0.97 17.99
N MET A 182 11.73 1.94 17.09
CA MET A 182 11.68 1.69 15.64
C MET A 182 12.79 0.73 15.20
N HIS A 183 13.99 0.85 15.77
CA HIS A 183 15.07 -0.09 15.51
C HIS A 183 14.70 -1.52 15.91
N ARG A 184 14.07 -1.72 17.08
CA ARG A 184 13.62 -3.05 17.53
C ARG A 184 12.57 -3.66 16.60
N LEU A 185 11.62 -2.85 16.14
CA LEU A 185 10.66 -3.28 15.13
C LEU A 185 11.35 -3.63 13.81
N ALA A 186 12.34 -2.85 13.37
CA ALA A 186 13.06 -3.12 12.13
C ALA A 186 13.88 -4.43 12.19
N GLU A 187 14.42 -4.78 13.36
CA GLU A 187 15.12 -6.07 13.60
C GLU A 187 14.16 -7.25 13.57
N ARG A 188 12.90 -7.05 13.97
CA ARG A 188 11.88 -8.11 13.98
C ARG A 188 11.41 -8.50 12.59
N MET A 189 11.57 -7.63 11.60
CA MET A 189 11.03 -7.86 10.26
C MET A 189 11.66 -9.06 9.53
N GLY A 190 10.90 -9.69 8.62
CA GLY A 190 11.39 -10.68 7.66
C GLY A 190 11.09 -12.14 8.00
N THR A 191 10.33 -12.41 9.07
CA THR A 191 9.91 -13.77 9.41
C THR A 191 8.43 -14.05 9.15
N ASP A 192 7.59 -13.00 9.12
CA ASP A 192 6.13 -13.11 9.03
C ASP A 192 5.58 -11.90 8.27
N ASN A 193 4.93 -12.15 7.15
CA ASN A 193 4.46 -11.08 6.26
C ASN A 193 3.38 -10.19 6.91
N GLU A 194 2.49 -10.75 7.74
CA GLU A 194 1.45 -9.96 8.39
C GLU A 194 2.03 -9.02 9.45
N ILE A 195 3.01 -9.50 10.21
CA ILE A 195 3.75 -8.67 11.17
C ILE A 195 4.58 -7.62 10.45
N ASP A 196 5.20 -7.96 9.32
CA ASP A 196 5.96 -7.01 8.50
C ASP A 196 5.07 -5.88 7.96
N TYR A 197 3.84 -6.19 7.51
CA TYR A 197 2.87 -5.18 7.11
C TYR A 197 2.46 -4.24 8.25
N LEU A 198 2.26 -4.81 9.45
CA LEU A 198 1.95 -4.01 10.64
C LEU A 198 3.11 -3.06 10.99
N ILE A 199 4.34 -3.57 10.99
CA ILE A 199 5.55 -2.78 11.28
C ILE A 199 5.74 -1.67 10.23
N LEU A 200 5.60 -1.97 8.95
CA LEU A 200 5.71 -0.96 7.89
C LEU A 200 4.61 0.11 7.98
N SER A 201 3.40 -0.27 8.41
CA SER A 201 2.32 0.69 8.68
C SER A 201 2.69 1.64 9.82
N ILE A 202 3.29 1.12 10.88
CA ILE A 202 3.82 1.93 11.99
C ILE A 202 4.91 2.89 11.50
N PHE A 203 5.86 2.41 10.70
CA PHE A 203 6.89 3.26 10.11
C PHE A 203 6.32 4.37 9.23
N SER A 204 5.24 4.10 8.49
CA SER A 204 4.55 5.12 7.71
C SER A 204 3.84 6.17 8.57
N GLN A 205 3.45 5.82 9.79
CA GLN A 205 2.82 6.75 10.74
C GLN A 205 3.88 7.58 11.49
N VAL A 206 4.95 6.94 11.96
CA VAL A 206 6.02 7.59 12.75
C VAL A 206 6.91 8.48 11.87
N GLN A 207 7.29 8.00 10.68
CA GLN A 207 8.06 8.75 9.68
C GLN A 207 9.37 9.37 10.21
N ASP A 208 10.04 8.71 11.16
CA ASP A 208 11.39 9.08 11.58
C ASP A 208 12.42 8.56 10.57
N GLN A 209 13.71 8.86 10.80
CA GLN A 209 14.77 8.48 9.88
C GLN A 209 14.83 6.95 9.67
N ILE A 210 14.78 6.17 10.76
CA ILE A 210 14.85 4.70 10.72
C ILE A 210 13.65 4.13 9.96
N SER A 211 12.45 4.64 10.24
CA SER A 211 11.21 4.24 9.56
C SER A 211 11.29 4.48 8.05
N LEU A 212 11.74 5.67 7.64
CA LEU A 212 11.86 6.02 6.22
C LEU A 212 12.94 5.19 5.52
N GLU A 213 14.08 4.97 6.17
CA GLU A 213 15.15 4.09 5.67
C GLU A 213 14.63 2.67 5.47
N LYS A 214 13.90 2.12 6.43
CA LYS A 214 13.39 0.75 6.34
C LYS A 214 12.29 0.59 5.30
N LEU A 215 11.38 1.55 5.18
CA LEU A 215 10.39 1.61 4.10
C LEU A 215 11.07 1.67 2.73
N ASN A 216 12.09 2.52 2.60
CA ASN A 216 12.88 2.66 1.37
C ASN A 216 13.62 1.37 1.00
N ASP A 217 14.26 0.72 1.97
CA ASP A 217 14.95 -0.55 1.76
C ASP A 217 14.01 -1.67 1.34
N THR A 218 12.76 -1.63 1.80
CA THR A 218 11.72 -2.61 1.43
C THR A 218 11.36 -2.54 -0.07
N LEU A 219 11.69 -1.44 -0.77
CA LEU A 219 11.60 -1.40 -2.24
C LEU A 219 12.50 -2.44 -2.93
N ARG A 220 13.56 -2.92 -2.25
CA ARG A 220 14.46 -3.99 -2.73
C ARG A 220 14.04 -5.39 -2.31
N SER A 221 12.90 -5.56 -1.62
CA SER A 221 12.43 -6.87 -1.18
C SER A 221 12.29 -7.83 -2.37
N HIS A 222 12.65 -9.10 -2.20
CA HIS A 222 12.39 -10.16 -3.19
C HIS A 222 10.91 -10.50 -3.33
N TYR A 223 10.08 -10.06 -2.40
CA TYR A 223 8.65 -10.31 -2.42
C TYR A 223 7.89 -9.14 -3.05
N ALA A 224 7.28 -9.37 -4.20
CA ALA A 224 6.53 -8.34 -4.94
C ALA A 224 5.45 -7.64 -4.09
N HIS A 225 4.73 -8.39 -3.24
CA HIS A 225 3.70 -7.85 -2.35
C HIS A 225 4.27 -6.87 -1.31
N MET A 226 5.48 -7.12 -0.80
CA MET A 226 6.17 -6.22 0.13
C MET A 226 6.62 -4.94 -0.59
N ARG A 227 7.18 -5.07 -1.80
CA ARG A 227 7.56 -3.91 -2.62
C ARG A 227 6.36 -3.01 -2.90
N THR A 228 5.22 -3.59 -3.30
CA THR A 228 3.99 -2.85 -3.61
C THR A 228 3.43 -2.14 -2.38
N PHE A 229 3.47 -2.78 -1.22
CA PHE A 229 3.04 -2.16 0.04
C PHE A 229 3.95 -0.98 0.42
N ALA A 230 5.27 -1.16 0.38
CA ALA A 230 6.23 -0.09 0.66
C ALA A 230 6.07 1.11 -0.29
N LYS A 231 5.83 0.87 -1.59
CA LYS A 231 5.50 1.95 -2.55
C LYS A 231 4.27 2.72 -2.12
N THR A 232 3.19 2.02 -1.75
CA THR A 232 1.93 2.64 -1.33
C THR A 232 2.12 3.51 -0.10
N GLU A 233 2.86 3.02 0.89
CA GLU A 233 3.12 3.77 2.12
C GLU A 233 4.07 4.96 1.90
N LEU A 234 5.10 4.83 1.05
CA LEU A 234 5.98 5.95 0.68
C LEU A 234 5.22 7.05 -0.10
N VAL A 235 4.31 6.67 -0.99
CA VAL A 235 3.42 7.62 -1.68
C VAL A 235 2.49 8.32 -0.68
N ARG A 236 1.93 7.58 0.29
CA ARG A 236 1.10 8.13 1.37
C ARG A 236 1.86 9.16 2.22
N ILE A 237 3.13 8.90 2.52
CA ILE A 237 4.01 9.85 3.22
C ILE A 237 4.22 11.13 2.39
N GLY A 238 4.34 11.01 1.07
CA GLY A 238 4.45 12.14 0.16
C GLY A 238 5.82 12.83 0.18
N PRO A 239 5.90 14.18 0.08
CA PRO A 239 7.16 14.91 -0.10
C PRO A 239 8.27 14.60 0.90
N LYS A 240 7.95 14.19 2.12
CA LYS A 240 8.94 13.85 3.16
C LYS A 240 9.78 12.62 2.79
N ALA A 241 9.26 11.71 1.97
CA ALA A 241 10.00 10.54 1.47
C ALA A 241 10.92 10.87 0.27
N VAL A 242 10.75 12.02 -0.38
CA VAL A 242 11.45 12.35 -1.63
C VAL A 242 12.97 12.44 -1.48
N PRO A 243 13.56 13.02 -0.42
CA PRO A 243 15.01 13.08 -0.28
C PRO A 243 15.70 11.71 -0.32
N ILE A 244 15.20 10.74 0.46
CA ILE A 244 15.78 9.39 0.51
C ILE A 244 15.55 8.63 -0.81
N LEU A 245 14.41 8.84 -1.48
CA LEU A 245 14.16 8.28 -2.80
C LEU A 245 15.11 8.85 -3.86
N ILE A 246 15.42 10.16 -3.81
CA ILE A 246 16.38 10.76 -4.74
C ILE A 246 17.77 10.13 -4.59
N GLU A 247 18.19 9.77 -3.37
CA GLU A 247 19.46 9.10 -3.13
C GLU A 247 19.54 7.75 -3.84
N ASN A 248 18.43 7.00 -3.94
CA ASN A 248 18.39 5.73 -4.66
C ASN A 248 18.79 5.85 -6.14
N LEU A 249 18.52 7.00 -6.77
CA LEU A 249 18.86 7.22 -8.18
C LEU A 249 20.37 7.22 -8.43
N LEU A 250 21.17 7.50 -7.39
CA LEU A 250 22.64 7.51 -7.46
C LEU A 250 23.25 6.11 -7.45
N HIS A 251 22.53 5.10 -6.93
CA HIS A 251 23.01 3.72 -6.86
C HIS A 251 22.84 2.98 -8.19
N ASP A 252 23.79 2.08 -8.53
CA ASP A 252 23.75 1.31 -9.77
C ASP A 252 22.93 0.02 -9.66
N ASP A 253 21.66 0.19 -9.27
CA ASP A 253 20.67 -0.88 -9.19
C ASP A 253 19.48 -0.51 -10.10
N PRO A 254 19.32 -1.17 -11.25
CA PRO A 254 18.25 -0.88 -12.19
C PRO A 254 16.85 -1.05 -11.61
N ASP A 255 16.61 -2.10 -10.81
CA ASP A 255 15.28 -2.43 -10.31
C ASP A 255 14.85 -1.44 -9.22
N LEU A 256 15.77 -1.13 -8.31
CA LEU A 256 15.56 -0.07 -7.32
C LEU A 256 15.28 1.27 -7.99
N ARG A 257 16.06 1.66 -9.01
CA ARG A 257 15.85 2.92 -9.75
C ARG A 257 14.45 2.98 -10.35
N ILE A 258 13.99 1.90 -10.98
CA ILE A 258 12.64 1.81 -11.54
C ILE A 258 11.59 2.00 -10.45
N HIS A 259 11.67 1.25 -9.36
CA HIS A 259 10.71 1.34 -8.26
C HIS A 259 10.71 2.73 -7.61
N THR A 260 11.89 3.33 -7.43
CA THR A 260 12.06 4.68 -6.93
C THR A 260 11.39 5.71 -7.83
N MET A 261 11.61 5.65 -9.14
CA MET A 261 11.03 6.62 -10.08
C MET A 261 9.50 6.51 -10.15
N ASN A 262 8.94 5.30 -10.05
CA ASN A 262 7.50 5.12 -9.94
C ASN A 262 6.94 5.85 -8.71
N VAL A 263 7.54 5.63 -7.53
CA VAL A 263 7.12 6.30 -6.28
C VAL A 263 7.28 7.82 -6.40
N LEU A 264 8.40 8.32 -6.93
CA LEU A 264 8.62 9.75 -7.13
C LEU A 264 7.59 10.38 -8.07
N GLY A 265 7.23 9.67 -9.15
CA GLY A 265 6.20 10.09 -10.09
C GLY A 265 4.82 10.18 -9.43
N ASP A 266 4.45 9.15 -8.65
CA ASP A 266 3.17 9.08 -7.94
C ASP A 266 3.07 10.13 -6.81
N ILE A 267 4.18 10.46 -6.14
CA ILE A 267 4.24 11.56 -5.16
C ILE A 267 4.02 12.92 -5.84
N GLY A 268 4.56 13.12 -7.04
CA GLY A 268 4.34 14.36 -7.80
C GLY A 268 5.21 15.57 -7.39
N ASP A 269 6.26 15.37 -6.57
CA ASP A 269 7.06 16.47 -6.02
C ASP A 269 8.11 17.01 -7.03
N GLU A 270 8.11 18.34 -7.24
CA GLU A 270 8.99 19.02 -8.21
C GLU A 270 10.49 18.79 -7.95
N SER A 271 10.90 18.54 -6.70
CA SER A 271 12.31 18.31 -6.36
C SER A 271 12.91 17.07 -7.02
N ALA A 272 12.08 16.10 -7.44
CA ALA A 272 12.51 14.90 -8.14
C ALA A 272 12.92 15.14 -9.61
N VAL A 273 12.49 16.26 -10.20
CA VAL A 273 12.68 16.55 -11.63
C VAL A 273 14.16 16.63 -12.02
N ILE A 274 14.97 17.38 -11.27
CA ILE A 274 16.39 17.58 -11.60
C ILE A 274 17.18 16.25 -11.47
N PRO A 275 17.04 15.49 -10.36
CA PRO A 275 17.66 14.17 -10.24
C PRO A 275 17.33 13.20 -11.37
N ILE A 276 16.05 13.06 -11.75
CA ILE A 276 15.64 12.13 -12.81
C ILE A 276 16.22 12.56 -14.17
N ARG A 277 16.26 13.86 -14.45
CA ARG A 277 16.91 14.37 -15.68
C ARG A 277 18.40 14.12 -15.69
N LYS A 278 19.08 14.33 -14.56
CA LYS A 278 20.51 14.03 -14.42
C LYS A 278 20.78 12.55 -14.67
N LEU A 279 19.91 11.66 -14.17
CA LEU A 279 19.97 10.23 -14.47
C LEU A 279 19.85 9.95 -15.97
N LEU A 280 18.90 10.57 -16.67
CA LEU A 280 18.75 10.43 -18.13
C LEU A 280 19.98 10.96 -18.91
N SER A 281 20.54 12.10 -18.48
CA SER A 281 21.75 12.67 -19.10
C SER A 281 23.00 11.80 -18.94
N ASN A 282 22.99 10.85 -18.00
CA ASN A 282 24.06 9.85 -17.85
C ASN A 282 23.87 8.62 -18.74
N GLU A 283 22.88 8.62 -19.65
CA GLU A 283 22.61 7.56 -20.64
C GLU A 283 22.56 6.16 -20.02
N PRO A 284 21.59 5.89 -19.12
CA PRO A 284 21.54 4.60 -18.45
C PRO A 284 21.29 3.48 -19.46
N LYS A 285 22.09 2.41 -19.36
CA LYS A 285 22.07 1.29 -20.31
C LYS A 285 20.72 0.59 -20.39
N SER A 286 20.05 0.43 -19.23
CA SER A 286 18.75 -0.23 -19.14
C SER A 286 17.65 0.64 -19.78
N ALA A 287 17.00 0.11 -20.80
CA ALA A 287 15.84 0.76 -21.42
C ALA A 287 14.68 0.92 -20.43
N ASN A 288 14.47 -0.06 -19.54
CA ASN A 288 13.44 0.01 -18.50
C ASN A 288 13.67 1.17 -17.52
N VAL A 289 14.93 1.49 -17.21
CA VAL A 289 15.29 2.66 -16.40
C VAL A 289 14.97 3.96 -17.16
N ARG A 290 15.31 4.06 -18.46
CA ARG A 290 14.97 5.24 -19.27
C ARG A 290 13.46 5.42 -19.40
N PHE A 291 12.73 4.33 -19.63
CA PHE A 291 11.28 4.31 -19.67
C PHE A 291 10.67 4.85 -18.37
N ALA A 292 11.04 4.28 -17.23
CA ALA A 292 10.53 4.69 -15.92
C ALA A 292 10.86 6.16 -15.60
N ALA A 293 12.03 6.65 -16.03
CA ALA A 293 12.38 8.07 -15.90
C ALA A 293 11.43 8.99 -16.67
N TYR A 294 11.10 8.65 -17.93
CA TYR A 294 10.15 9.44 -18.71
C TYR A 294 8.73 9.37 -18.16
N GLU A 295 8.28 8.20 -17.69
CA GLU A 295 6.98 8.04 -17.05
C GLU A 295 6.86 8.89 -15.77
N ALA A 296 7.89 8.87 -14.92
CA ALA A 296 7.93 9.71 -13.74
C ALA A 296 7.88 11.20 -14.13
N LEU A 297 8.68 11.64 -15.11
CA LEU A 297 8.64 13.03 -15.60
C LEU A 297 7.29 13.42 -16.22
N ALA A 298 6.51 12.46 -16.72
CA ALA A 298 5.15 12.69 -17.23
C ALA A 298 4.13 12.97 -16.12
N LEU A 299 4.44 12.61 -14.88
CA LEU A 299 3.60 12.85 -13.69
C LEU A 299 4.06 14.07 -12.88
N LEU A 300 5.29 14.54 -13.11
CA LEU A 300 5.88 15.66 -12.39
C LEU A 300 5.59 17.03 -13.04
N PRO A 301 5.47 18.12 -12.25
CA PRO A 301 5.28 19.46 -12.78
C PRO A 301 6.58 20.02 -13.41
N LEU A 302 6.70 20.00 -14.74
CA LEU A 302 7.89 20.50 -15.44
C LEU A 302 7.79 22.00 -15.81
N LYS A 303 8.01 22.90 -14.84
CA LYS A 303 7.96 24.35 -15.08
C LYS A 303 9.04 24.87 -16.05
N LYS A 304 10.21 24.21 -16.10
CA LYS A 304 11.36 24.61 -16.92
C LYS A 304 12.00 23.43 -17.61
N GLY A 305 12.56 23.70 -18.78
CA GLY A 305 13.39 22.76 -19.50
C GLY A 305 12.62 21.64 -20.18
N ALA A 306 11.28 21.55 -20.10
CA ALA A 306 10.49 20.43 -20.66
C ALA A 306 10.86 20.04 -22.10
N TYR A 307 11.39 20.97 -22.89
CA TYR A 307 11.98 20.70 -24.21
C TYR A 307 13.05 19.58 -24.23
N THR A 308 13.75 19.28 -23.12
CA THR A 308 14.72 18.17 -23.12
C THR A 308 14.06 16.80 -23.23
N LEU A 309 12.73 16.70 -23.01
CA LEU A 309 12.01 15.45 -23.14
C LEU A 309 12.00 14.93 -24.58
N THR A 310 12.15 15.81 -25.57
CA THR A 310 12.18 15.41 -26.99
C THR A 310 13.38 14.53 -27.32
N ALA A 311 14.45 14.56 -26.52
CA ALA A 311 15.61 13.68 -26.69
C ALA A 311 15.23 12.19 -26.59
N GLY A 312 14.19 11.84 -25.83
CA GLY A 312 13.72 10.47 -25.72
C GLY A 312 12.97 9.97 -26.96
N LEU A 313 12.56 10.85 -27.88
CA LEU A 313 11.90 10.44 -29.13
C LEU A 313 12.85 9.73 -30.11
N THR A 314 14.16 9.85 -29.89
CA THR A 314 15.22 9.21 -30.69
C THR A 314 15.86 8.02 -29.96
N ASP A 315 15.23 7.50 -28.90
CA ASP A 315 15.72 6.31 -28.20
C ASP A 315 15.71 5.10 -29.15
N PRO A 316 16.68 4.17 -29.04
CA PRO A 316 16.66 2.94 -29.84
C PRO A 316 15.45 2.03 -29.55
N GLU A 317 14.79 2.20 -28.41
CA GLU A 317 13.70 1.33 -27.98
C GLU A 317 12.33 2.03 -28.02
N ASP A 318 11.40 1.50 -28.83
CA ASP A 318 10.07 2.09 -29.10
C ASP A 318 9.28 2.46 -27.84
N HIS A 319 9.31 1.62 -26.79
CA HIS A 319 8.59 1.88 -25.55
C HIS A 319 9.13 3.10 -24.79
N VAL A 320 10.45 3.35 -24.82
CA VAL A 320 11.06 4.56 -24.26
C VAL A 320 10.62 5.78 -25.06
N CYS A 321 10.62 5.68 -26.39
CA CYS A 321 10.11 6.73 -27.27
C CYS A 321 8.65 7.09 -26.98
N ILE A 322 7.80 6.10 -26.73
CA ILE A 322 6.39 6.30 -26.38
C ILE A 322 6.24 7.02 -25.03
N ALA A 323 6.99 6.59 -24.00
CA ALA A 323 7.00 7.27 -22.69
C ALA A 323 7.47 8.72 -22.83
N ALA A 324 8.55 8.96 -23.57
CA ALA A 324 9.07 10.30 -23.84
C ALA A 324 8.07 11.18 -24.62
N ALA A 325 7.35 10.61 -25.59
CA ALA A 325 6.30 11.30 -26.32
C ALA A 325 5.16 11.74 -25.38
N ARG A 326 4.73 10.86 -24.46
CA ARG A 326 3.66 11.18 -23.51
C ARG A 326 4.08 12.18 -22.45
N ALA A 327 5.29 12.05 -21.93
CA ALA A 327 5.89 13.05 -21.04
C ALA A 327 5.91 14.42 -21.72
N SER A 328 6.29 14.43 -23.01
CA SER A 328 6.32 15.64 -23.83
C SER A 328 4.94 16.23 -24.08
N ASP A 329 3.93 15.39 -24.28
CA ASP A 329 2.55 15.82 -24.54
C ASP A 329 1.88 16.40 -23.29
N ARG A 330 2.05 15.74 -22.14
CA ARG A 330 1.54 16.25 -20.86
C ARG A 330 2.19 17.56 -20.45
N ASN A 331 3.45 17.75 -20.82
CA ASN A 331 4.22 18.97 -20.56
C ASN A 331 4.41 19.81 -21.82
N PHE A 332 3.40 19.78 -22.72
CA PHE A 332 3.50 20.40 -24.02
C PHE A 332 3.75 21.92 -23.91
N SER A 333 4.64 22.41 -24.76
CA SER A 333 4.88 23.84 -24.97
C SER A 333 5.28 24.08 -26.43
N SER A 334 5.14 25.30 -26.91
CA SER A 334 5.55 25.66 -28.28
C SER A 334 7.05 25.41 -28.53
N ILE A 335 7.89 25.55 -27.50
CA ILE A 335 9.33 25.24 -27.56
C ILE A 335 9.54 23.73 -27.76
N LEU A 336 8.79 22.91 -27.01
CA LEU A 336 8.83 21.46 -27.17
C LEU A 336 8.37 21.06 -28.59
N GLY A 337 7.25 21.62 -29.04
CA GLY A 337 6.74 21.37 -30.39
C GLY A 337 7.77 21.73 -31.47
N ALA A 338 8.45 22.87 -31.34
CA ALA A 338 9.53 23.27 -32.24
C ALA A 338 10.73 22.29 -32.20
N GLY A 339 11.09 21.79 -31.02
CA GLY A 339 12.10 20.75 -30.86
C GLY A 339 11.74 19.47 -31.62
N THR A 340 10.50 18.97 -31.45
CA THR A 340 10.01 17.80 -32.18
C THR A 340 9.98 18.03 -33.71
N LYS A 341 9.55 19.21 -34.14
CA LYS A 341 9.55 19.65 -35.55
C LYS A 341 10.97 19.57 -36.16
N ASN A 342 12.01 19.92 -35.39
CA ASN A 342 13.39 19.84 -35.85
C ASN A 342 13.86 18.39 -36.00
N LEU A 343 13.48 17.49 -35.08
CA LEU A 343 13.82 16.07 -35.18
C LEU A 343 13.23 15.41 -36.44
N LEU A 344 12.02 15.83 -36.84
CA LEU A 344 11.37 15.34 -38.07
C LEU A 344 12.05 15.79 -39.37
N ARG A 345 12.95 16.78 -39.32
CA ARG A 345 13.79 17.18 -40.47
C ARG A 345 15.16 16.47 -40.49
N GLY A 346 15.39 15.56 -39.55
CA GLY A 346 16.59 14.74 -39.48
C GLY A 346 16.63 13.64 -40.54
N PRO A 347 17.48 12.62 -40.36
CA PRO A 347 17.56 11.45 -41.23
C PRO A 347 16.18 10.81 -41.46
N GLU A 348 15.86 10.49 -42.73
CA GLU A 348 14.52 10.04 -43.13
C GLU A 348 14.00 8.85 -42.32
N LYS A 349 14.86 7.88 -42.01
CA LYS A 349 14.50 6.71 -41.22
C LYS A 349 14.07 7.08 -39.79
N GLU A 350 14.80 7.99 -39.16
CA GLU A 350 14.51 8.47 -37.81
C GLU A 350 13.24 9.33 -37.80
N ALA A 351 13.09 10.25 -38.77
CA ALA A 351 11.92 11.08 -38.90
C ALA A 351 10.63 10.26 -39.08
N ARG A 352 10.65 9.23 -39.95
CA ARG A 352 9.54 8.28 -40.11
C ARG A 352 9.23 7.52 -38.82
N HIS A 353 10.26 7.11 -38.09
CA HIS A 353 10.09 6.42 -36.80
C HIS A 353 9.44 7.34 -35.76
N ILE A 354 9.91 8.58 -35.60
CA ILE A 354 9.33 9.56 -34.68
C ILE A 354 7.86 9.84 -35.02
N ALA A 355 7.54 10.02 -36.31
CA ALA A 355 6.15 10.20 -36.74
C ALA A 355 5.26 9.00 -36.36
N LYS A 356 5.76 7.77 -36.54
CA LYS A 356 5.09 6.53 -36.09
C LYS A 356 4.87 6.53 -34.57
N ILE A 357 5.87 6.91 -33.78
CA ILE A 357 5.77 6.99 -32.32
C ILE A 357 4.71 8.00 -31.88
N ILE A 358 4.71 9.21 -32.46
CA ILE A 358 3.72 10.26 -32.13
C ILE A 358 2.30 9.76 -32.37
N VAL A 359 2.06 9.07 -33.49
CA VAL A 359 0.75 8.47 -33.81
C VAL A 359 0.40 7.35 -32.82
N ASN A 360 1.30 6.41 -32.58
CA ASN A 360 1.01 5.24 -31.73
C ASN A 360 0.87 5.59 -30.25
N ALA A 361 1.61 6.60 -29.78
CA ALA A 361 1.54 7.06 -28.40
C ALA A 361 0.23 7.81 -28.09
N GLN A 362 -0.53 8.23 -29.12
CA GLN A 362 -1.76 9.03 -29.02
C GLN A 362 -1.53 10.36 -28.28
N VAL A 363 -0.48 11.09 -28.68
CA VAL A 363 -0.09 12.37 -28.08
C VAL A 363 -0.76 13.54 -28.77
N ASP A 364 -1.93 13.93 -28.28
CA ASP A 364 -2.85 14.84 -28.98
C ASP A 364 -2.32 16.26 -29.14
N ASN A 365 -1.68 16.83 -28.11
CA ASN A 365 -1.17 18.20 -28.14
C ASN A 365 0.00 18.33 -29.11
N VAL A 366 0.95 17.38 -29.04
CA VAL A 366 2.10 17.30 -29.94
C VAL A 366 1.63 17.05 -31.37
N PHE A 367 0.71 16.10 -31.58
CA PHE A 367 0.16 15.79 -32.90
C PHE A 367 -0.53 17.00 -33.52
N LEU A 368 -1.41 17.68 -32.79
CA LEU A 368 -2.13 18.84 -33.31
C LEU A 368 -1.20 20.00 -33.67
N PHE A 369 -0.19 20.27 -32.86
CA PHE A 369 0.82 21.27 -33.16
C PHE A 369 1.59 20.94 -34.45
N LEU A 370 1.96 19.66 -34.62
CA LEU A 370 2.69 19.20 -35.81
C LEU A 370 1.79 19.06 -37.03
N ALA A 371 0.47 18.97 -36.88
CA ALA A 371 -0.45 18.86 -38.01
C ALA A 371 -0.49 20.13 -38.91
N ASP A 372 0.18 21.23 -38.53
CA ASP A 372 0.43 22.39 -39.40
C ASP A 372 1.78 22.32 -40.13
N ASP A 373 2.58 21.29 -39.88
CA ASP A 373 3.89 21.07 -40.49
C ASP A 373 3.78 20.09 -41.67
N GLU A 374 4.11 20.56 -42.88
CA GLU A 374 4.01 19.75 -44.11
C GLU A 374 4.82 18.45 -44.03
N VAL A 375 6.04 18.49 -43.46
CA VAL A 375 6.91 17.31 -43.31
C VAL A 375 6.26 16.28 -42.40
N PHE A 376 5.72 16.70 -41.25
CA PHE A 376 4.98 15.79 -40.38
C PHE A 376 3.76 15.19 -41.07
N VAL A 377 2.95 16.00 -41.76
CA VAL A 377 1.74 15.54 -42.44
C VAL A 377 2.07 14.48 -43.49
N GLU A 378 3.12 14.69 -44.29
CA GLU A 378 3.59 13.70 -45.27
C GLU A 378 4.00 12.38 -44.58
N LEU A 379 4.80 12.46 -43.52
CA LEU A 379 5.25 11.27 -42.78
C LEU A 379 4.09 10.54 -42.10
N ALA A 380 3.15 11.28 -41.50
CA ALA A 380 1.98 10.73 -40.85
C ALA A 380 1.06 10.02 -41.85
N LEU A 381 0.88 10.57 -43.07
CA LEU A 381 0.05 9.97 -44.11
C LEU A 381 0.62 8.66 -44.69
N ILE A 382 1.91 8.40 -44.53
CA ILE A 382 2.49 7.09 -44.87
C ILE A 382 1.95 6.01 -43.92
N TYR A 383 1.78 6.34 -42.65
CA TYR A 383 1.49 5.37 -41.59
C TYR A 383 0.02 5.37 -41.13
N LEU A 384 -0.52 6.54 -40.78
CA LEU A 384 -1.80 6.73 -40.12
C LEU A 384 -2.99 6.09 -40.84
N PRO A 385 -3.13 6.15 -42.19
CA PRO A 385 -4.21 5.46 -42.90
C PRO A 385 -4.21 3.93 -42.72
N HIS A 386 -3.04 3.34 -42.44
CA HIS A 386 -2.85 1.90 -42.28
C HIS A 386 -2.89 1.45 -40.81
N THR A 387 -3.15 2.37 -39.85
CA THR A 387 -3.27 2.02 -38.44
C THR A 387 -4.61 1.38 -38.10
N HIS A 388 -4.71 0.76 -36.93
CA HIS A 388 -5.96 0.21 -36.42
C HIS A 388 -7.09 1.26 -36.46
N LYS A 389 -8.31 0.84 -36.80
CA LYS A 389 -9.50 1.71 -36.95
C LYS A 389 -9.67 2.71 -35.82
N ASP A 390 -9.62 2.26 -34.57
CA ASP A 390 -9.74 3.15 -33.41
C ASP A 390 -8.72 4.30 -33.37
N ILE A 391 -7.47 4.07 -33.79
CA ILE A 391 -6.43 5.12 -33.84
C ILE A 391 -6.80 6.14 -34.92
N ARG A 392 -7.25 5.67 -36.09
CA ARG A 392 -7.73 6.53 -37.17
C ARG A 392 -8.96 7.33 -36.75
N ASP A 393 -9.93 6.68 -36.11
CA ASP A 393 -11.16 7.31 -35.65
C ASP A 393 -10.88 8.37 -34.57
N HIS A 394 -9.93 8.10 -33.67
CA HIS A 394 -9.42 9.07 -32.68
C HIS A 394 -8.85 10.31 -33.37
N TYR A 395 -7.87 10.14 -34.25
CA TYR A 395 -7.24 11.28 -34.92
C TYR A 395 -8.15 11.98 -35.93
N HIS A 396 -9.08 11.27 -36.56
CA HIS A 396 -10.10 11.88 -37.42
C HIS A 396 -10.98 12.83 -36.63
N LYS A 397 -11.50 12.39 -35.47
CA LYS A 397 -12.28 13.25 -34.57
C LYS A 397 -11.45 14.44 -34.11
N LEU A 398 -10.21 14.22 -33.69
CA LEU A 398 -9.31 15.26 -33.21
C LEU A 398 -9.02 16.33 -34.28
N LEU A 399 -8.71 15.91 -35.51
CA LEU A 399 -8.44 16.82 -36.64
C LEU A 399 -9.68 17.61 -37.05
N VAL A 400 -10.86 16.98 -37.11
CA VAL A 400 -12.12 17.67 -37.43
C VAL A 400 -12.44 18.73 -36.38
N GLN A 401 -12.29 18.39 -35.09
CA GLN A 401 -12.50 19.34 -33.99
C GLN A 401 -11.53 20.52 -34.04
N ALA A 402 -10.29 20.30 -34.48
CA ALA A 402 -9.29 21.34 -34.68
C ALA A 402 -9.44 22.10 -36.02
N GLY A 403 -10.47 21.81 -36.82
CA GLY A 403 -10.71 22.48 -38.12
C GLY A 403 -9.82 22.00 -39.27
N LYS A 404 -9.02 20.96 -39.07
CA LYS A 404 -8.05 20.40 -40.05
C LYS A 404 -8.71 19.37 -40.97
N ASN A 405 -9.81 19.76 -41.61
CA ASN A 405 -10.67 18.86 -42.39
C ASN A 405 -9.96 18.19 -43.57
N ASP A 406 -9.01 18.87 -44.22
CA ASP A 406 -8.30 18.31 -45.36
C ASP A 406 -7.32 17.20 -44.94
N PHE A 407 -6.73 17.30 -43.75
CA PHE A 407 -5.92 16.22 -43.20
C PHE A 407 -6.82 15.07 -42.73
N ALA A 408 -7.94 15.39 -42.05
CA ALA A 408 -8.90 14.37 -41.60
C ALA A 408 -9.42 13.48 -42.75
N LYS A 409 -9.74 14.07 -43.91
CA LYS A 409 -10.18 13.32 -45.10
C LYS A 409 -9.14 12.37 -45.66
N LYS A 410 -7.85 12.64 -45.47
CA LYS A 410 -6.75 11.83 -46.03
C LYS A 410 -6.40 10.62 -45.16
N ILE A 411 -6.88 10.57 -43.92
CA ILE A 411 -6.56 9.48 -42.96
C ILE A 411 -7.66 8.41 -42.88
N THR A 412 -8.76 8.57 -43.62
CA THR A 412 -9.79 7.54 -43.75
C THR A 412 -9.20 6.39 -44.59
N GLY A 413 -8.69 5.36 -43.91
CA GLY A 413 -8.10 4.19 -44.55
C GLY A 413 -9.13 3.33 -45.29
N GLU A 414 -8.66 2.47 -46.20
CA GLU A 414 -9.46 1.37 -46.74
C GLU A 414 -9.70 0.32 -45.64
N GLU A 415 -10.90 -0.24 -45.56
CA GLU A 415 -11.17 -1.36 -44.66
C GLU A 415 -10.38 -2.58 -45.16
N GLU A 416 -9.43 -3.07 -44.36
CA GLU A 416 -8.74 -4.32 -44.65
C GLU A 416 -9.75 -5.48 -44.63
N GLN A 417 -10.17 -5.89 -45.83
CA GLN A 417 -11.05 -7.02 -46.04
C GLN A 417 -10.29 -8.33 -45.81
N GLY A 418 -10.15 -8.73 -44.53
CA GLY A 418 -9.61 -10.03 -44.15
C GLY A 418 -9.94 -10.36 -42.69
N VAL A 419 -10.39 -11.59 -42.42
CA VAL A 419 -10.60 -12.06 -41.05
C VAL A 419 -9.23 -12.28 -40.41
N ARG A 420 -8.78 -11.33 -39.60
CA ARG A 420 -7.55 -11.45 -38.82
C ARG A 420 -7.77 -12.31 -37.58
N PRO A 421 -6.84 -13.20 -37.20
CA PRO A 421 -6.96 -13.96 -35.97
C PRO A 421 -6.92 -13.05 -34.74
N LYS A 422 -7.85 -13.27 -33.79
CA LYS A 422 -7.94 -12.47 -32.57
C LYS A 422 -6.87 -12.86 -31.56
N VAL A 423 -6.13 -11.88 -31.05
CA VAL A 423 -5.19 -12.04 -29.93
C VAL A 423 -5.66 -11.17 -28.77
N VAL A 424 -5.83 -11.77 -27.60
CA VAL A 424 -6.20 -11.02 -26.39
C VAL A 424 -4.94 -10.49 -25.73
N ALA A 425 -4.95 -9.23 -25.27
CA ALA A 425 -3.93 -8.67 -24.40
C ALA A 425 -4.56 -8.08 -23.14
N VAL A 426 -4.01 -8.42 -21.98
CA VAL A 426 -4.48 -7.96 -20.66
C VAL A 426 -3.32 -7.27 -19.94
N ASP A 427 -3.52 -6.01 -19.60
CA ASP A 427 -2.52 -5.17 -18.94
C ASP A 427 -3.24 -3.98 -18.30
N ASP A 428 -2.94 -3.69 -17.04
CA ASP A 428 -3.53 -2.56 -16.31
C ASP A 428 -3.00 -1.20 -16.80
N SER A 429 -1.89 -1.21 -17.53
CA SER A 429 -1.38 -0.03 -18.23
C SER A 429 -2.03 0.12 -19.60
N ARG A 430 -2.90 1.14 -19.73
CA ARG A 430 -3.38 1.63 -21.04
C ARG A 430 -2.25 1.94 -22.01
N MET A 431 -1.05 2.28 -21.52
CA MET A 431 0.11 2.42 -22.40
C MET A 431 0.41 1.12 -23.11
N ILE A 432 0.58 0.06 -22.34
CA ILE A 432 1.06 -1.22 -22.84
C ILE A 432 -0.04 -1.86 -23.70
N LEU A 433 -1.32 -1.68 -23.35
CA LEU A 433 -2.43 -2.03 -24.23
C LEU A 433 -2.36 -1.34 -25.60
N ASN A 434 -2.00 -0.06 -25.66
CA ASN A 434 -1.81 0.63 -26.95
C ASN A 434 -0.58 0.11 -27.71
N ILE A 435 0.48 -0.27 -27.01
CA ILE A 435 1.65 -0.94 -27.61
C ILE A 435 1.23 -2.29 -28.20
N TYR A 436 0.48 -3.12 -27.45
CA TYR A 436 -0.08 -4.37 -27.96
C TYR A 436 -0.94 -4.13 -29.19
N LYS A 437 -1.83 -3.12 -29.15
CA LYS A 437 -2.69 -2.76 -30.27
C LYS A 437 -1.92 -2.52 -31.55
N ALA A 438 -0.93 -1.62 -31.49
CA ALA A 438 -0.12 -1.26 -32.65
C ALA A 438 0.72 -2.45 -33.13
N THR A 439 1.34 -3.17 -32.20
CA THR A 439 2.25 -4.29 -32.47
C THR A 439 1.51 -5.48 -33.08
N LEU A 440 0.38 -5.89 -32.51
CA LEU A 440 -0.42 -7.00 -33.00
C LEU A 440 -1.02 -6.70 -34.37
N HIS A 441 -1.47 -5.46 -34.59
CA HIS A 441 -1.95 -5.03 -35.90
C HIS A 441 -0.84 -5.06 -36.96
N GLU A 442 0.38 -4.60 -36.63
CA GLU A 442 1.56 -4.69 -37.50
C GLU A 442 1.95 -6.14 -37.84
N LEU A 443 1.73 -7.05 -36.89
CA LEU A 443 1.93 -8.49 -37.07
C LEU A 443 0.77 -9.20 -37.80
N GLY A 444 -0.30 -8.48 -38.16
CA GLY A 444 -1.44 -9.01 -38.91
C GLY A 444 -2.55 -9.65 -38.06
N TYR A 445 -2.60 -9.36 -36.76
CA TYR A 445 -3.61 -9.88 -35.82
C TYR A 445 -4.68 -8.83 -35.50
N ASP A 446 -5.82 -9.31 -34.98
CA ASP A 446 -6.91 -8.47 -34.45
C ASP A 446 -6.78 -8.37 -32.91
N PRO A 447 -6.31 -7.24 -32.35
CA PRO A 447 -6.09 -7.11 -30.92
C PRO A 447 -7.40 -6.89 -30.14
N VAL A 448 -7.65 -7.73 -29.14
CA VAL A 448 -8.73 -7.57 -28.16
C VAL A 448 -8.12 -7.23 -26.80
N LEU A 449 -8.38 -6.04 -26.28
CA LEU A 449 -7.63 -5.46 -25.15
C LEU A 449 -8.49 -5.37 -23.90
N PHE A 450 -7.92 -5.68 -22.74
CA PHE A 450 -8.57 -5.53 -21.44
C PHE A 450 -7.64 -4.86 -20.42
N GLU A 451 -8.13 -3.79 -19.81
CA GLU A 451 -7.47 -3.11 -18.67
C GLU A 451 -7.66 -3.87 -17.36
N PHE A 452 -8.75 -4.65 -17.26
CA PHE A 452 -9.11 -5.39 -16.07
C PHE A 452 -9.16 -6.90 -16.34
N PRO A 453 -8.41 -7.73 -15.58
CA PRO A 453 -8.39 -9.18 -15.77
C PRO A 453 -9.77 -9.84 -15.69
N ALA A 454 -10.64 -9.37 -14.79
CA ALA A 454 -12.00 -9.90 -14.64
C ALA A 454 -12.81 -9.78 -15.94
N SER A 455 -12.69 -8.65 -16.64
CA SER A 455 -13.36 -8.43 -17.93
C SER A 455 -12.85 -9.38 -19.01
N ALA A 456 -11.55 -9.68 -19.01
CA ALA A 456 -10.95 -10.66 -19.92
C ALA A 456 -11.51 -12.07 -19.68
N VAL A 457 -11.64 -12.48 -18.41
CA VAL A 457 -12.23 -13.78 -18.04
C VAL A 457 -13.66 -13.91 -18.57
N GLU A 458 -14.51 -12.90 -18.36
CA GLU A 458 -15.89 -12.94 -18.85
C GLU A 458 -15.96 -13.02 -20.38
N TRP A 459 -15.11 -12.29 -21.09
CA TRP A 459 -15.08 -12.35 -22.55
C TRP A 459 -14.55 -13.70 -23.07
N LEU A 460 -13.54 -14.28 -22.43
CA LEU A 460 -13.00 -15.61 -22.75
C LEU A 460 -14.01 -16.75 -22.48
N ARG A 461 -15.09 -16.48 -21.73
CA ARG A 461 -16.23 -17.40 -21.63
C ARG A 461 -17.04 -17.45 -22.91
N THR A 462 -17.15 -16.35 -23.64
CA THR A 462 -17.98 -16.23 -24.84
C THR A 462 -17.22 -16.46 -26.14
N GLU A 463 -15.96 -16.05 -26.23
CA GLU A 463 -15.13 -16.17 -27.43
C GLU A 463 -13.78 -16.82 -27.11
N LYS A 464 -13.21 -17.53 -28.10
CA LYS A 464 -11.89 -18.15 -27.99
C LYS A 464 -10.91 -17.42 -28.95
N PRO A 465 -9.92 -16.68 -28.44
CA PRO A 465 -8.87 -16.10 -29.26
C PRO A 465 -7.82 -17.14 -29.63
N MET A 466 -6.88 -16.77 -30.48
CA MET A 466 -5.75 -17.65 -30.82
C MET A 466 -4.71 -17.74 -29.70
N MET A 467 -4.58 -16.68 -28.90
CA MET A 467 -3.57 -16.52 -27.85
C MET A 467 -4.00 -15.42 -26.87
N VAL A 468 -3.54 -15.54 -25.63
CA VAL A 468 -3.64 -14.49 -24.61
C VAL A 468 -2.23 -13.99 -24.26
N LEU A 469 -2.06 -12.68 -24.25
CA LEU A 469 -0.90 -11.98 -23.68
C LEU A 469 -1.35 -11.36 -22.36
N THR A 470 -0.62 -11.56 -21.28
CA THR A 470 -0.99 -10.97 -19.97
C THR A 470 0.22 -10.40 -19.27
N ASP A 471 0.05 -9.25 -18.61
CA ASP A 471 1.02 -8.80 -17.61
C ASP A 471 1.01 -9.73 -16.37
N LEU A 472 2.11 -9.73 -15.62
CA LEU A 472 2.21 -10.47 -14.35
C LEU A 472 1.54 -9.71 -13.20
N ASN A 473 1.77 -8.41 -13.07
CA ASN A 473 1.41 -7.61 -11.90
C ASN A 473 0.28 -6.65 -12.25
N MET A 474 -0.96 -7.10 -12.08
CA MET A 474 -2.14 -6.27 -12.25
C MET A 474 -2.90 -6.14 -10.93
N PRO A 475 -3.60 -5.02 -10.67
CA PRO A 475 -4.45 -4.86 -9.50
C PRO A 475 -5.53 -5.94 -9.43
N GLU A 476 -5.92 -6.30 -8.21
CA GLU A 476 -6.97 -7.29 -7.88
C GLU A 476 -6.67 -8.75 -8.28
N MET A 477 -6.08 -8.98 -9.45
CA MET A 477 -5.79 -10.31 -10.00
C MET A 477 -4.49 -10.30 -10.80
N THR A 478 -3.53 -11.12 -10.40
CA THR A 478 -2.23 -11.23 -11.11
C THR A 478 -2.38 -12.01 -12.42
N GLY A 479 -1.39 -11.90 -13.31
CA GLY A 479 -1.31 -12.69 -14.53
C GLY A 479 -1.26 -14.20 -14.28
N ILE A 480 -0.69 -14.62 -13.15
CA ILE A 480 -0.69 -16.01 -12.69
C ILE A 480 -2.12 -16.45 -12.37
N GLN A 481 -2.85 -15.70 -11.54
CA GLN A 481 -4.24 -16.01 -11.18
C GLN A 481 -5.18 -15.98 -12.40
N LEU A 482 -4.96 -15.04 -13.32
CA LEU A 482 -5.69 -14.99 -14.58
C LEU A 482 -5.41 -16.25 -15.41
N SER A 483 -4.16 -16.70 -15.48
CA SER A 483 -3.77 -17.90 -16.21
C SER A 483 -4.43 -19.15 -15.62
N GLU A 484 -4.45 -19.30 -14.30
CA GLU A 484 -5.14 -20.39 -13.60
C GLU A 484 -6.64 -20.43 -13.97
N LYS A 485 -7.32 -19.28 -13.92
CA LYS A 485 -8.74 -19.18 -14.32
C LYS A 485 -8.98 -19.53 -15.78
N ILE A 486 -8.06 -19.17 -16.68
CA ILE A 486 -8.15 -19.56 -18.09
C ILE A 486 -7.98 -21.08 -18.23
N ARG A 487 -7.10 -21.68 -17.44
CA ARG A 487 -6.82 -23.14 -17.43
C ARG A 487 -7.97 -23.99 -16.89
N GLU A 488 -8.86 -23.43 -16.09
CA GLU A 488 -10.12 -24.10 -15.71
C GLU A 488 -10.99 -24.46 -16.92
N LYS A 489 -10.87 -23.71 -18.03
CA LYS A 489 -11.68 -23.89 -19.25
C LYS A 489 -10.87 -24.37 -20.46
N TYR A 490 -9.65 -23.90 -20.63
CA TYR A 490 -8.84 -24.16 -21.82
C TYR A 490 -7.44 -24.70 -21.45
N ASP A 491 -7.11 -25.89 -21.96
CA ASP A 491 -5.77 -26.45 -21.86
C ASP A 491 -4.70 -25.55 -22.53
N ALA A 492 -3.47 -25.65 -22.05
CA ALA A 492 -2.32 -24.89 -22.58
C ALA A 492 -2.02 -25.13 -24.07
N LYS A 493 -2.41 -26.29 -24.60
CA LYS A 493 -2.30 -26.60 -26.04
C LYS A 493 -3.43 -25.99 -26.87
N ILE A 494 -4.57 -25.72 -26.24
CA ILE A 494 -5.79 -25.23 -26.91
C ILE A 494 -5.79 -23.71 -26.95
N LEU A 495 -5.39 -23.06 -25.85
CA LEU A 495 -5.26 -21.61 -25.73
C LEU A 495 -3.91 -21.26 -25.10
N PRO A 496 -2.90 -20.91 -25.92
CA PRO A 496 -1.61 -20.51 -25.41
C PRO A 496 -1.67 -19.15 -24.70
N ILE A 497 -0.90 -19.04 -23.60
CA ILE A 497 -0.75 -17.82 -22.82
C ILE A 497 0.74 -17.43 -22.85
N ILE A 498 1.04 -16.19 -23.22
CA ILE A 498 2.35 -15.57 -23.02
C ILE A 498 2.23 -14.57 -21.88
N MET A 499 3.02 -14.76 -20.83
CA MET A 499 3.14 -13.74 -19.78
C MET A 499 4.22 -12.74 -20.17
N VAL A 500 3.92 -11.45 -20.02
CA VAL A 500 4.78 -10.35 -20.44
C VAL A 500 5.11 -9.51 -19.22
N THR A 501 6.32 -9.63 -18.66
CA THR A 501 6.65 -9.08 -17.33
C THR A 501 7.93 -8.24 -17.34
N THR A 502 8.01 -7.20 -16.51
CA THR A 502 9.27 -6.45 -16.25
C THR A 502 10.21 -7.16 -15.28
N GLN A 503 9.74 -8.19 -14.58
CA GLN A 503 10.51 -8.88 -13.54
C GLN A 503 11.35 -10.03 -14.11
N ASN A 504 12.57 -10.18 -13.61
CA ASN A 504 13.51 -11.26 -13.98
C ASN A 504 13.70 -12.31 -12.86
N GLU A 505 12.90 -12.26 -11.79
CA GLU A 505 13.06 -13.16 -10.63
C GLU A 505 12.66 -14.60 -11.00
N SER A 506 13.50 -15.59 -10.65
CA SER A 506 13.32 -16.99 -11.08
C SER A 506 12.09 -17.65 -10.47
N GLN A 507 11.71 -17.28 -9.25
CA GLN A 507 10.55 -17.88 -8.55
C GLN A 507 9.22 -17.52 -9.22
N ASP A 508 9.05 -16.28 -9.65
CA ASP A 508 7.83 -15.86 -10.35
C ASP A 508 7.72 -16.53 -11.73
N ASN A 509 8.86 -16.79 -12.39
CA ASN A 509 8.89 -17.54 -13.63
C ASN A 509 8.50 -19.01 -13.42
N ASP A 510 8.92 -19.64 -12.33
CA ASP A 510 8.53 -21.01 -11.99
C ASP A 510 7.03 -21.10 -11.64
N ALA A 511 6.52 -20.14 -10.86
CA ALA A 511 5.11 -20.05 -10.51
C ALA A 511 4.23 -19.81 -11.75
N ALA A 512 4.68 -18.94 -12.67
CA ALA A 512 4.04 -18.70 -13.95
C ALA A 512 3.91 -19.97 -14.81
N LEU A 513 5.00 -20.74 -14.92
CA LEU A 513 5.00 -21.99 -15.66
C LEU A 513 4.09 -23.03 -15.00
N ALA A 514 4.09 -23.11 -13.66
CA ALA A 514 3.20 -24.00 -12.91
C ALA A 514 1.71 -23.65 -13.10
N ALA A 515 1.38 -22.36 -13.23
CA ALA A 515 0.04 -21.88 -13.58
C ALA A 515 -0.37 -22.15 -15.04
N GLY A 516 0.50 -22.79 -15.82
CA GLY A 516 0.22 -23.23 -17.18
C GLY A 516 0.48 -22.17 -18.26
N VAL A 517 1.31 -21.16 -17.99
CA VAL A 517 1.78 -20.21 -19.01
C VAL A 517 2.73 -20.92 -19.99
N ASN A 518 2.61 -20.63 -21.29
CA ASN A 518 3.39 -21.31 -22.33
C ASN A 518 4.77 -20.69 -22.56
N SER A 519 4.88 -19.37 -22.40
CA SER A 519 6.15 -18.65 -22.52
C SER A 519 6.11 -17.37 -21.70
N ILE A 520 7.28 -16.93 -21.27
CA ILE A 520 7.49 -15.64 -20.63
C ILE A 520 8.28 -14.76 -21.59
N LEU A 521 7.81 -13.52 -21.77
CA LEU A 521 8.48 -12.48 -22.53
C LEU A 521 8.77 -11.33 -21.56
N HIS A 522 9.99 -10.81 -21.60
CA HIS A 522 10.34 -9.69 -20.73
C HIS A 522 10.00 -8.36 -21.39
N LYS A 523 9.45 -7.45 -20.59
CA LYS A 523 9.33 -6.04 -20.96
C LYS A 523 10.74 -5.43 -20.90
N PRO A 524 11.15 -4.71 -21.96
CA PRO A 524 10.31 -4.23 -23.04
C PRO A 524 10.25 -5.18 -24.24
N PHE A 525 9.15 -5.09 -25.01
CA PHE A 525 8.98 -5.84 -26.25
C PHE A 525 8.67 -4.91 -27.42
N ASN A 526 8.96 -5.39 -28.63
CA ASN A 526 8.64 -4.75 -29.90
C ASN A 526 8.02 -5.80 -30.85
N ALA A 527 7.61 -5.38 -32.06
CA ALA A 527 7.02 -6.29 -33.04
C ALA A 527 7.89 -7.51 -33.35
N LYS A 528 9.22 -7.33 -33.36
CA LYS A 528 10.14 -8.43 -33.64
C LYS A 528 10.21 -9.43 -32.48
N SER A 529 10.39 -8.97 -31.23
CA SER A 529 10.51 -9.86 -30.08
C SER A 529 9.19 -10.54 -29.72
N LEU A 530 8.07 -9.80 -29.78
CA LEU A 530 6.74 -10.37 -29.57
C LEU A 530 6.39 -11.37 -30.68
N GLY A 531 6.61 -11.01 -31.95
CA GLY A 531 6.38 -11.91 -33.09
C GLY A 531 7.18 -13.20 -32.97
N ALA A 532 8.45 -13.12 -32.57
CA ALA A 532 9.29 -14.30 -32.35
C ALA A 532 8.77 -15.20 -31.22
N ALA A 533 8.29 -14.61 -30.11
CA ALA A 533 7.71 -15.36 -29.00
C ALA A 533 6.40 -16.07 -29.39
N MET A 534 5.53 -15.39 -30.14
CA MET A 534 4.29 -15.95 -30.66
C MET A 534 4.56 -17.10 -31.64
N ASP A 535 5.46 -16.89 -32.61
CA ASP A 535 5.84 -17.89 -33.61
C ASP A 535 6.40 -19.17 -32.98
N LYS A 536 7.19 -19.05 -31.90
CA LYS A 536 7.77 -20.18 -31.19
C LYS A 536 6.69 -21.12 -30.63
N ILE A 537 5.57 -20.57 -30.17
CA ILE A 537 4.45 -21.34 -29.64
C ILE A 537 3.56 -21.88 -30.76
N LEU A 538 3.36 -21.13 -31.85
CA LEU A 538 2.49 -21.55 -32.94
C LEU A 538 3.11 -22.63 -33.83
N LYS A 539 4.44 -22.76 -33.85
CA LYS A 539 5.20 -23.74 -34.65
C LYS A 539 5.61 -25.00 -33.88
N GLY A 540 5.50 -24.99 -32.54
CA GLY A 540 5.81 -26.12 -31.66
C GLY A 540 4.53 -26.85 -31.22
#